data_AF-A0A832ZLL3-F1
#
_entry.id   AF-A0A832ZLL3-F1
#
_cell.length_a   1.000
_cell.length_b   1.000
_cell.length_c   1.000
_cell.angle_alpha   90.00
_cell.angle_beta   90.00
_cell.angle_gamma   90.00
#
_symmetry.space_group_name_H-M   'P 1'
#
loop_
_entity.id
_entity.type
_entity.pdbx_description
1 polymer ?
#
loop_
_entity_poly.entity_id
_entity_poly.type
_entity_poly.pdbx_seq_one_letter_code
_entity_poly.pdbx_strand_id
1 'polypeptide(L)'
;LDEAYDEVGWKLEDFYGEIYAGFEEAFVKGEEALREAGVSEEWIKPLMELIKKHIELKKIKISGILTLQTLRSDGIEVLKKILTSIKSYPLKKGMSLKIYTIGAPRYRIDLVADEYKEAEKTLANIVNEVMKMSKKMNVYASFERLKTK
;
A
#
# COMPACT_ATOMS: atom_id res chain seq x y z
N LEU A 1 31.15 6.32 18.68
CA LEU A 1 30.56 6.80 17.40
C LEU A 1 31.26 6.10 16.25
N ASP A 2 32.59 6.15 16.22
CA ASP A 2 33.43 5.45 15.23
C ASP A 2 33.12 3.95 15.14
N GLU A 3 33.01 3.27 16.28
CA GLU A 3 32.63 1.85 16.34
C GLU A 3 31.28 1.55 15.64
N ALA A 4 30.29 2.44 15.73
CA ALA A 4 29.01 2.24 15.05
C ALA A 4 29.11 2.45 13.53
N TYR A 5 30.02 3.32 13.08
CA TYR A 5 30.33 3.45 11.66
C TYR A 5 31.05 2.21 11.13
N ASP A 6 32.04 1.70 11.86
CA ASP A 6 32.81 0.54 11.42
C ASP A 6 32.00 -0.77 11.48
N GLU A 7 31.22 -0.99 12.54
CA GLU A 7 30.47 -2.22 12.74
C GLU A 7 29.15 -2.30 11.95
N VAL A 8 28.61 -1.14 11.54
CA VAL A 8 27.28 -1.03 10.91
C VAL A 8 27.32 -0.14 9.67
N GLY A 9 27.72 1.12 9.83
CA GLY A 9 27.64 2.13 8.78
C GLY A 9 28.32 1.71 7.48
N TRP A 10 29.64 1.52 7.51
CA TRP A 10 30.44 1.16 6.34
C TRP A 10 30.07 -0.20 5.77
N LYS A 11 29.69 -1.16 6.62
CA LYS A 11 29.20 -2.46 6.17
C LYS A 11 27.92 -2.33 5.32
N LEU A 12 26.98 -1.49 5.74
CA LEU A 12 25.77 -1.22 4.97
C LEU A 12 26.06 -0.41 3.70
N GLU A 13 26.95 0.57 3.77
CA GLU A 13 27.34 1.38 2.61
C GLU A 13 28.08 0.54 1.56
N ASP A 14 29.03 -0.30 1.96
CA ASP A 14 29.78 -1.17 1.05
C ASP A 14 28.86 -2.18 0.34
N PHE A 15 27.82 -2.67 1.03
CA PHE A 15 26.91 -3.68 0.48
C PHE A 15 25.76 -3.08 -0.33
N TYR A 16 25.11 -2.02 0.17
CA TYR A 16 23.92 -1.42 -0.42
C TYR A 16 24.19 -0.10 -1.19
N GLY A 17 25.42 0.41 -1.14
CA GLY A 17 25.85 1.67 -1.75
C GLY A 17 25.55 2.91 -0.92
N GLU A 18 24.62 2.82 0.04
CA GLU A 18 24.29 3.90 0.97
C GLU A 18 23.76 3.29 2.29
N ILE A 19 24.17 3.85 3.43
CA ILE A 19 23.73 3.39 4.76
C ILE A 19 22.19 3.38 4.88
N TYR A 20 21.55 4.45 4.40
CA TYR A 20 20.09 4.59 4.48
C TYR A 20 19.35 3.54 3.64
N ALA A 21 19.89 3.19 2.45
CA ALA A 21 19.34 2.12 1.63
C ALA A 21 19.40 0.76 2.36
N GLY A 22 20.49 0.50 3.11
CA GLY A 22 20.59 -0.67 3.96
C GLY A 22 19.53 -0.72 5.06
N PHE A 23 19.16 0.41 5.64
CA PHE A 23 18.05 0.49 6.60
C PHE A 23 16.68 0.28 5.96
N GLU A 24 16.46 0.78 4.73
CA GLU A 24 15.23 0.50 3.96
C GLU A 24 15.10 -1.01 3.66
N GLU A 25 16.18 -1.67 3.26
CA GLU A 25 16.21 -3.11 3.02
C GLU A 25 15.97 -3.91 4.31
N ALA A 26 16.60 -3.52 5.42
CA ALA A 26 16.34 -4.09 6.74
C ALA A 26 14.88 -3.90 7.20
N PHE A 27 14.25 -2.77 6.86
CA PHE A 27 12.83 -2.56 7.13
C PHE A 27 11.94 -3.53 6.33
N VAL A 28 12.29 -3.82 5.07
CA VAL A 28 11.49 -4.69 4.17
C VAL A 28 11.70 -6.18 4.40
N LYS A 29 12.96 -6.59 4.58
CA LYS A 29 13.41 -7.99 4.69
C LYS A 29 13.60 -8.44 6.14
N GLY A 30 13.70 -7.50 7.08
CA GLY A 30 13.99 -7.79 8.48
C GLY A 30 15.49 -7.92 8.74
N GLU A 31 15.82 -8.58 9.85
CA GLU A 31 17.20 -8.73 10.35
C GLU A 31 18.18 -9.34 9.33
N GLU A 32 17.69 -10.15 8.40
CA GLU A 32 18.54 -10.83 7.41
C GLU A 32 19.30 -9.87 6.51
N ALA A 33 18.70 -8.73 6.15
CA ALA A 33 19.39 -7.71 5.36
C ALA A 33 20.60 -7.11 6.11
N LEU A 34 20.54 -7.02 7.45
CA LEU A 34 21.70 -6.58 8.24
C LEU A 34 22.77 -7.69 8.31
N ARG A 35 22.36 -8.96 8.41
CA ARG A 35 23.31 -10.10 8.39
C ARG A 35 24.02 -10.25 7.05
N GLU A 36 23.30 -10.08 5.94
CA GLU A 36 23.85 -10.13 4.58
C GLU A 36 24.94 -9.06 4.38
N ALA A 37 24.77 -7.88 4.98
CA ALA A 37 25.77 -6.82 4.98
C ALA A 37 26.93 -7.05 5.98
N GLY A 38 26.89 -8.10 6.81
CA GLY A 38 27.95 -8.42 7.77
C GLY A 38 27.85 -7.68 9.12
N VAL A 39 26.68 -7.12 9.43
CA VAL A 39 26.44 -6.47 10.73
C VAL A 39 26.41 -7.53 11.83
N SER A 40 27.14 -7.27 12.92
CA SER A 40 27.27 -8.19 14.06
C SER A 40 25.95 -8.32 14.82
N GLU A 41 25.62 -9.51 15.31
CA GLU A 41 24.28 -9.82 15.89
C GLU A 41 23.92 -8.95 17.11
N GLU A 42 24.92 -8.44 17.84
CA GLU A 42 24.75 -7.51 18.96
C GLU A 42 24.10 -6.17 18.53
N TRP A 43 24.34 -5.74 17.28
CA TRP A 43 23.81 -4.50 16.73
C TRP A 43 22.44 -4.68 16.07
N ILE A 44 22.13 -5.88 15.61
CA ILE A 44 20.94 -6.16 14.79
C ILE A 44 19.63 -5.85 15.51
N LYS A 45 19.45 -6.35 16.74
CA LYS A 45 18.19 -6.14 17.48
C LYS A 45 17.95 -4.66 17.80
N PRO A 46 18.91 -3.93 18.40
CA PRO A 46 18.74 -2.49 18.64
C PRO A 46 18.47 -1.69 17.36
N LEU A 47 19.20 -1.99 16.26
CA LEU A 47 18.97 -1.34 14.97
C LEU A 47 17.57 -1.60 14.45
N MET A 48 17.09 -2.84 14.49
CA MET A 48 15.76 -3.18 13.99
C MET A 48 14.64 -2.45 14.74
N GLU A 49 14.80 -2.20 16.05
CA GLU A 49 13.84 -1.38 16.80
C GLU A 49 13.83 0.07 16.31
N LEU A 50 15.01 0.65 16.08
CA LEU A 50 15.14 2.01 15.57
C LEU A 50 14.63 2.14 14.13
N ILE A 51 14.97 1.17 13.27
CA ILE A 51 14.58 1.10 11.86
C ILE A 51 13.05 1.03 11.76
N LYS A 52 12.41 0.12 12.51
CA LYS A 52 10.93 0.01 12.52
C LYS A 52 10.23 1.28 12.98
N LYS A 53 10.88 2.08 13.82
CA LYS A 53 10.32 3.30 14.40
C LYS A 53 10.51 4.53 13.53
N HIS A 54 11.61 4.62 12.77
CA HIS A 54 12.00 5.85 12.09
C HIS A 54 12.12 5.74 10.57
N ILE A 55 12.22 4.54 10.01
CA ILE A 55 12.28 4.36 8.56
C ILE A 55 10.86 4.31 8.00
N GLU A 56 10.57 5.26 7.11
CA GLU A 56 9.35 5.30 6.33
C GLU A 56 9.68 5.08 4.85
N LEU A 57 9.18 3.99 4.28
CA LEU A 57 9.28 3.78 2.84
C LEU A 57 8.42 4.81 2.12
N LYS A 58 8.97 5.46 1.10
CA LYS A 58 8.23 6.37 0.23
C LYS A 58 7.10 5.60 -0.45
N LYS A 59 5.87 5.87 -0.04
CA LYS A 59 4.68 5.29 -0.65
C LYS A 59 4.01 6.29 -1.59
N ILE A 60 3.47 5.77 -2.68
CA ILE A 60 2.58 6.53 -3.54
C ILE A 60 1.13 6.30 -3.12
N LYS A 61 0.28 7.31 -3.29
CA LYS A 61 -1.15 7.23 -3.05
C LYS A 61 -1.91 7.64 -4.31
N ILE A 62 -2.76 6.75 -4.81
CA ILE A 62 -3.73 7.03 -5.87
C ILE A 62 -5.11 7.06 -5.25
N SER A 63 -5.89 8.11 -5.57
CA SER A 63 -7.25 8.28 -5.04
C SER A 63 -8.26 8.41 -6.17
N GLY A 64 -9.48 7.94 -5.92
CA GLY A 64 -10.61 8.10 -6.83
C GLY A 64 -11.94 8.13 -6.10
N ILE A 65 -12.98 8.53 -6.82
CA ILE A 65 -14.35 8.54 -6.36
C ILE A 65 -15.14 7.56 -7.21
N LEU A 66 -15.74 6.60 -6.53
CA LEU A 66 -16.70 5.66 -7.08
C LEU A 66 -18.11 6.15 -6.72
N THR A 67 -18.95 6.37 -7.73
CA THR A 67 -20.36 6.67 -7.54
C THR A 67 -21.15 5.40 -7.76
N LEU A 68 -21.89 4.92 -6.75
CA LEU A 68 -22.75 3.74 -6.85
C LEU A 68 -24.18 4.12 -6.46
N GLN A 69 -25.15 3.88 -7.34
CA GLN A 69 -26.55 4.22 -7.11
C GLN A 69 -27.48 3.12 -7.61
N THR A 70 -28.55 2.87 -6.87
CA THR A 70 -29.58 1.90 -7.27
C THR A 70 -30.94 2.35 -6.73
N LEU A 71 -32.01 2.01 -7.47
CA LEU A 71 -33.40 2.26 -7.09
C LEU A 71 -34.11 0.97 -6.62
N ARG A 72 -33.33 -0.11 -6.44
CA ARG A 72 -33.86 -1.39 -5.97
C ARG A 72 -34.27 -1.29 -4.50
N SER A 73 -35.29 -2.04 -4.12
CA SER A 73 -35.73 -2.17 -2.72
C SER A 73 -34.68 -2.80 -1.80
N ASP A 74 -33.80 -3.67 -2.33
CA ASP A 74 -32.67 -4.29 -1.63
C ASP A 74 -31.33 -3.56 -1.89
N GLY A 75 -31.39 -2.26 -2.20
CA GLY A 75 -30.24 -1.50 -2.66
C GLY A 75 -29.07 -1.47 -1.68
N ILE A 76 -29.35 -1.44 -0.37
CA ILE A 76 -28.33 -1.43 0.68
C ILE A 76 -27.50 -2.72 0.64
N GLU A 77 -28.17 -3.87 0.54
CA GLU A 77 -27.54 -5.19 0.49
C GLU A 77 -26.69 -5.34 -0.76
N VAL A 78 -27.19 -4.86 -1.91
CA VAL A 78 -26.46 -4.88 -3.18
C VAL A 78 -25.22 -3.99 -3.12
N LEU A 79 -25.34 -2.76 -2.61
CA LEU A 79 -24.19 -1.86 -2.46
C LEU A 79 -23.16 -2.41 -1.47
N LYS A 80 -23.60 -3.00 -0.35
CA LYS A 80 -22.70 -3.67 0.60
C LYS A 80 -21.92 -4.80 -0.06
N LYS A 81 -22.55 -5.62 -0.90
CA LYS A 81 -21.86 -6.68 -1.65
C LYS A 81 -20.75 -6.10 -2.54
N ILE A 82 -21.02 -5.00 -3.25
CA ILE A 82 -20.03 -4.31 -4.10
C ILE A 82 -18.88 -3.72 -3.28
N LEU A 83 -19.18 -2.98 -2.22
CA LEU A 83 -18.14 -2.37 -1.40
C LEU A 83 -17.30 -3.41 -0.67
N THR A 84 -17.89 -4.53 -0.27
CA THR A 84 -17.18 -5.63 0.39
C THR A 84 -16.26 -6.35 -0.59
N SER A 85 -16.67 -6.57 -1.84
CA SER A 85 -15.78 -7.18 -2.84
C SER A 85 -14.54 -6.32 -3.10
N ILE A 86 -14.70 -4.99 -3.11
CA ILE A 86 -13.56 -4.05 -3.21
C ILE A 86 -12.66 -4.18 -1.97
N LYS A 87 -13.25 -4.13 -0.77
CA LYS A 87 -12.49 -4.20 0.48
C LYS A 87 -11.70 -5.50 0.62
N SER A 88 -12.24 -6.61 0.10
CA SER A 88 -11.63 -7.93 0.12
C SER A 88 -10.76 -8.24 -1.10
N TYR A 89 -10.49 -7.26 -1.97
CA TYR A 89 -9.68 -7.46 -3.16
C TYR A 89 -8.25 -7.91 -2.78
N PRO A 90 -7.70 -8.97 -3.41
CA PRO A 90 -6.37 -9.45 -3.09
C PRO A 90 -5.30 -8.43 -3.51
N LEU A 91 -4.50 -7.98 -2.55
CA LEU A 91 -3.42 -7.02 -2.77
C LEU A 91 -2.06 -7.70 -2.68
N LYS A 92 -1.08 -7.19 -3.43
CA LYS A 92 0.32 -7.59 -3.29
C LYS A 92 0.93 -7.03 -1.99
N LYS A 93 2.06 -7.62 -1.57
CA LYS A 93 2.87 -7.05 -0.46
C LYS A 93 3.23 -5.60 -0.79
N GLY A 94 3.22 -4.73 0.22
CA GLY A 94 3.50 -3.29 0.05
C GLY A 94 2.27 -2.44 -0.26
N MET A 95 1.15 -3.04 -0.66
CA MET A 95 -0.07 -2.33 -1.00
C MET A 95 -1.10 -2.30 0.13
N SER A 96 -1.88 -1.22 0.20
CA SER A 96 -3.06 -1.14 1.06
C SER A 96 -4.19 -0.38 0.37
N LEU A 97 -5.41 -0.86 0.55
CA LEU A 97 -6.61 -0.28 -0.04
C LEU A 97 -7.56 0.19 1.06
N LYS A 98 -8.05 1.42 0.96
CA LYS A 98 -9.11 1.94 1.81
C LYS A 98 -10.28 2.36 0.95
N ILE A 99 -11.49 1.95 1.36
CA ILE A 99 -12.74 2.40 0.78
C ILE A 99 -13.67 2.89 1.88
N TYR A 100 -14.23 4.08 1.70
CA TYR A 100 -15.13 4.70 2.67
C TYR A 100 -16.13 5.62 1.96
N THR A 101 -17.29 5.86 2.59
CA THR A 101 -18.27 6.78 2.02
C THR A 101 -17.85 8.23 2.27
N ILE A 102 -18.14 9.10 1.30
CA ILE A 102 -18.01 10.56 1.42
C ILE A 102 -19.39 11.23 1.27
N GLY A 103 -20.45 10.50 1.63
CA GLY A 103 -21.84 10.85 1.40
C GLY A 103 -22.41 10.11 0.19
N ALA A 104 -23.51 9.38 0.38
CA ALA A 104 -24.16 8.67 -0.72
C ALA A 104 -24.54 9.65 -1.86
N PRO A 105 -24.40 9.24 -3.14
CA PRO A 105 -23.99 7.92 -3.64
C PRO A 105 -22.46 7.74 -3.83
N ARG A 106 -21.62 8.55 -3.18
CA ARG A 106 -20.17 8.65 -3.44
C ARG A 106 -19.34 7.91 -2.40
N TYR A 107 -18.34 7.18 -2.89
CA TYR A 107 -17.40 6.39 -2.12
C TYR A 107 -15.99 6.70 -2.57
N ARG A 108 -15.11 7.06 -1.64
CA ARG A 108 -13.71 7.31 -1.93
C ARG A 108 -12.92 6.01 -1.83
N ILE A 109 -12.07 5.79 -2.83
CA ILE A 109 -11.11 4.70 -2.87
C ILE A 109 -9.70 5.29 -2.85
N ASP A 110 -8.90 4.84 -1.89
CA ASP A 110 -7.51 5.25 -1.70
C ASP A 110 -6.63 4.00 -1.78
N LEU A 111 -5.81 3.89 -2.81
CA LEU A 111 -4.82 2.82 -2.98
C LEU A 111 -3.42 3.37 -2.71
N VAL A 112 -2.73 2.74 -1.76
CA VAL A 112 -1.34 3.05 -1.42
C VAL A 112 -0.47 1.88 -1.85
N ALA A 113 0.66 2.16 -2.48
CA ALA A 113 1.60 1.15 -2.95
C ALA A 113 3.04 1.69 -2.97
N ASP A 114 4.00 0.80 -3.24
CA ASP A 114 5.41 1.17 -3.36
C ASP A 114 5.74 1.60 -4.80
N GLU A 115 5.06 1.03 -5.82
CA GLU A 115 5.29 1.37 -7.23
C GLU A 115 4.03 1.90 -7.95
N TYR A 116 4.21 2.97 -8.75
CA TYR A 116 3.12 3.62 -9.50
C TYR A 116 2.45 2.72 -10.53
N LYS A 117 3.23 2.00 -11.35
CA LYS A 117 2.64 1.17 -12.42
C LYS A 117 1.80 0.04 -11.84
N GLU A 118 2.25 -0.57 -10.75
CA GLU A 118 1.48 -1.62 -10.10
C GLU A 118 0.21 -1.09 -9.44
N ALA A 119 0.27 0.08 -8.79
CA ALA A 119 -0.90 0.72 -8.23
C ALA A 119 -1.96 1.03 -9.30
N GLU A 120 -1.53 1.59 -10.43
CA GLU A 120 -2.40 1.88 -11.58
C GLU A 120 -3.11 0.62 -12.08
N LYS A 121 -2.33 -0.42 -12.33
CA LYS A 121 -2.85 -1.70 -12.82
C LYS A 121 -3.86 -2.28 -11.84
N THR A 122 -3.56 -2.22 -10.54
CA THR A 122 -4.41 -2.77 -9.48
C THR A 122 -5.72 -1.98 -9.36
N LEU A 123 -5.65 -0.65 -9.35
CA LEU A 123 -6.83 0.21 -9.31
C LEU A 123 -7.73 0.01 -10.54
N ALA A 124 -7.13 -0.07 -11.74
CA ALA A 124 -7.88 -0.34 -12.97
C ALA A 124 -8.61 -1.69 -12.91
N ASN A 125 -7.98 -2.73 -12.38
CA ASN A 125 -8.61 -4.04 -12.19
C ASN A 125 -9.79 -3.98 -11.22
N ILE A 126 -9.61 -3.33 -10.07
CA ILE A 126 -10.68 -3.13 -9.08
C ILE A 126 -11.86 -2.40 -9.72
N VAL A 127 -11.61 -1.28 -10.41
CA VAL A 127 -12.67 -0.51 -11.07
C VAL A 127 -13.39 -1.36 -12.12
N ASN A 128 -12.66 -2.11 -12.94
CA ASN A 128 -13.26 -2.99 -13.95
C ASN A 128 -14.17 -4.07 -13.33
N GLU A 129 -13.74 -4.68 -12.22
CA GLU A 129 -14.54 -5.68 -11.50
C GLU A 129 -15.82 -5.05 -10.93
N VAL A 130 -15.70 -3.88 -10.31
CA VAL A 130 -16.84 -3.13 -9.76
C VAL A 130 -17.83 -2.76 -10.85
N MET A 131 -17.38 -2.26 -12.00
CA MET A 131 -18.24 -1.91 -13.12
C MET A 131 -18.98 -3.13 -13.66
N LYS A 132 -18.29 -4.28 -13.78
CA LYS A 132 -18.91 -5.56 -14.17
C LYS A 132 -19.96 -6.01 -13.16
N MET A 133 -19.65 -5.97 -11.87
CA MET A 133 -20.59 -6.43 -10.83
C MET A 133 -21.79 -5.49 -10.70
N SER A 134 -21.57 -4.18 -10.78
CA SER A 134 -22.63 -3.18 -10.75
C SER A 134 -23.60 -3.35 -11.92
N LYS A 135 -23.07 -3.58 -13.13
CA LYS A 135 -23.89 -3.89 -14.32
C LYS A 135 -24.74 -5.14 -14.12
N LYS A 136 -24.18 -6.23 -13.57
CA LYS A 136 -24.91 -7.48 -13.29
C LYS A 136 -26.01 -7.29 -12.24
N MET A 137 -25.82 -6.38 -11.29
CA MET A 137 -26.74 -6.14 -10.18
C MET A 137 -27.72 -4.99 -10.44
N ASN A 138 -27.73 -4.39 -11.63
CA ASN A 138 -28.50 -3.19 -11.97
C ASN A 138 -28.23 -2.01 -11.02
N VAL A 139 -26.95 -1.77 -10.77
CA VAL A 139 -26.43 -0.61 -10.03
C VAL A 139 -25.76 0.31 -11.04
N TYR A 140 -26.15 1.60 -11.04
CA TYR A 140 -25.40 2.63 -11.73
C TYR A 140 -24.03 2.79 -11.06
N ALA A 141 -22.97 2.69 -11.84
CA ALA A 141 -21.60 2.86 -11.37
C ALA A 141 -20.83 3.80 -12.28
N SER A 142 -20.07 4.72 -11.69
CA SER A 142 -19.08 5.52 -12.38
C SER A 142 -17.85 5.74 -11.51
N PHE A 143 -16.70 5.93 -12.14
CA PHE A 143 -15.43 6.15 -11.46
C PHE A 143 -14.77 7.42 -11.98
N GLU A 144 -14.36 8.28 -11.06
CA GLU A 144 -13.62 9.50 -11.35
C GLU A 144 -12.29 9.48 -10.60
N ARG A 145 -11.19 9.71 -11.32
CA ARG A 145 -9.89 9.80 -10.69
C ARG A 145 -9.70 11.18 -10.06
N LEU A 146 -9.25 11.20 -8.81
CA LEU A 146 -8.82 12.45 -8.19
C LEU A 146 -7.42 12.79 -8.70
N LYS A 147 -7.29 13.96 -9.33
CA LYS A 147 -5.97 14.50 -9.67
C LYS A 147 -5.28 14.92 -8.37
N THR A 148 -4.15 14.30 -8.08
CA THR A 148 -3.23 14.82 -7.06
C THR A 148 -2.63 16.10 -7.65
N LYS A 149 -2.82 17.24 -6.96
CA LYS A 149 -2.11 18.48 -7.29
C LYS A 149 -0.61 18.33 -7.01
#